data_AF-A0A8S2ZP35-F1
#
_entry.id   AF-A0A8S2ZP35-F1
#
_cell.length_a   1.000
_cell.length_b   1.000
_cell.length_c   1.000
_cell.angle_alpha   90.00
_cell.angle_beta   90.00
_cell.angle_gamma   90.00
#
_symmetry.space_group_name_H-M   'P 1'
#
loop_
_entity.id
_entity.type
_entity.pdbx_description
1 polymer ?
#
loop_
_entity_poly.entity_id
_entity_poly.type
_entity_poly.pdbx_seq_one_letter_code
_entity_poly.pdbx_strand_id
1 'polypeptide(L)' 'NEVFVCVQAPSKKQQSKPDEIIVGSSIGTLRVLNIERHTLVTTIDAAHRGTIHQVAFANDGKRVASCSED' A
#
# COMPACT_ATOMS: atom_id res chain seq x y z
N ASN A 1 -10.61 -12.56 -9.98
CA ASN A 1 -10.71 -11.97 -8.62
C ASN A 1 -9.38 -11.36 -8.26
N GLU A 2 -9.38 -10.07 -7.92
CA GLU A 2 -8.24 -9.42 -7.27
C GLU A 2 -8.03 -10.05 -5.89
N VAL A 3 -6.78 -10.35 -5.54
CA VAL A 3 -6.39 -10.82 -4.20
C VAL A 3 -5.32 -9.88 -3.68
N PHE A 4 -5.47 -9.39 -2.46
CA PHE A 4 -4.42 -8.64 -1.78
C PHE A 4 -3.41 -9.63 -1.19
N VAL A 5 -2.15 -9.48 -1.57
CA VAL A 5 -1.07 -10.45 -1.31
C VAL A 5 -0.01 -9.92 -0.35
N CYS A 6 0.07 -8.60 -0.19
CA CYS A 6 0.96 -7.96 0.78
C CYS A 6 0.28 -6.75 1.42
N VAL A 7 0.73 -6.40 2.63
CA VAL A 7 0.25 -5.25 3.39
C VAL A 7 1.41 -4.63 4.15
N GLN A 8 1.40 -3.32 4.30
CA GLN A 8 2.26 -2.61 5.23
C GLN A 8 1.44 -1.63 6.07
N ALA A 9 1.68 -1.66 7.37
CA ALA A 9 1.18 -0.67 8.31
C ALA A 9 2.29 0.33 8.67
N PRO A 10 1.96 1.58 9.00
CA PRO A 10 2.96 2.57 9.35
C PRO A 10 3.60 2.20 10.69
N SER A 11 4.94 2.26 10.76
CA SER A 11 5.64 2.01 12.02
C SER A 11 5.53 3.22 12.96
N LYS A 12 5.72 3.04 14.28
CA LYS A 12 5.71 4.14 15.28
C LYS A 12 6.63 5.32 14.95
N LYS A 13 7.68 5.09 14.14
CA LYS A 13 8.62 6.14 13.69
C LYS A 13 8.10 6.94 12.49
N GLN A 14 7.08 6.44 11.79
CA GLN A 14 6.51 6.98 10.55
C GLN A 14 5.19 7.74 10.77
N GLN A 15 4.84 8.00 12.03
CA GLN A 15 3.52 8.40 12.52
C GLN A 15 3.18 9.88 12.27
N SER A 16 3.51 10.40 11.08
CA SER A 16 3.12 11.77 10.66
C SER A 16 1.76 11.82 9.95
N LYS A 17 1.12 10.67 9.72
CA LYS A 17 -0.18 10.52 9.05
C LYS A 17 -1.17 9.68 9.88
N PRO A 18 -2.49 9.83 9.66
CA PRO A 18 -3.51 8.94 10.25
C PRO A 18 -3.21 7.49 9.89
N ASP A 19 -3.78 6.53 10.62
CA ASP A 19 -3.59 5.08 10.48
C ASP A 19 -3.92 4.55 9.06
N GLU A 20 -3.05 4.88 8.10
CA GLU A 20 -3.11 4.53 6.69
C GLU A 20 -2.27 3.29 6.47
N ILE A 21 -2.90 2.19 6.04
CA ILE A 21 -2.17 1.02 5.54
C ILE A 21 -2.14 1.04 4.02
N ILE A 22 -1.14 0.38 3.45
CA ILE A 22 -1.11 0.08 2.03
C ILE A 22 -1.17 -1.42 1.80
N VAL A 23 -1.98 -1.83 0.83
CA VAL A 23 -2.10 -3.21 0.37
C VAL A 23 -1.72 -3.31 -1.10
N GLY A 24 -0.99 -4.36 -1.46
CA GLY A 24 -0.66 -4.68 -2.84
C GLY A 24 -1.40 -5.93 -3.30
N SER A 25 -1.80 -5.95 -4.57
CA SER A 25 -2.58 -7.03 -5.15
C SER A 25 -1.79 -7.93 -6.11
N SER A 26 -2.38 -9.08 -6.43
CA SER A 26 -1.88 -10.03 -7.43
C SER A 26 -2.00 -9.53 -8.87
N ILE A 27 -2.68 -8.40 -9.10
CA ILE A 27 -2.90 -7.82 -10.43
C ILE A 27 -2.23 -6.45 -10.61
N GLY A 28 -1.29 -6.10 -9.72
CA GLY A 28 -0.51 -4.87 -9.84
C GLY A 28 -1.19 -3.61 -9.34
N THR A 29 -2.28 -3.76 -8.57
CA THR A 29 -3.01 -2.66 -7.94
C THR A 29 -2.51 -2.41 -6.52
N LEU A 30 -2.27 -1.15 -6.18
CA LEU A 30 -2.07 -0.72 -4.79
C LEU A 30 -3.31 -0.02 -4.28
N ARG A 31 -3.66 -0.23 -3.01
CA ARG A 31 -4.71 0.54 -2.33
C ARG A 31 -4.19 1.09 -1.01
N VAL A 32 -4.52 2.35 -0.75
CA VAL A 32 -4.27 3.00 0.54
C VAL A 32 -5.60 3.07 1.28
N LEU A 33 -5.61 2.55 2.50
CA LEU A 33 -6.79 2.42 3.34
C LEU A 33 -6.58 3.20 4.63
N ASN A 34 -7.53 4.02 5.01
CA ASN A 34 -7.57 4.64 6.33
C ASN A 34 -8.36 3.73 7.27
N ILE A 35 -7.68 3.20 8.28
CA ILE A 35 -8.27 2.22 9.21
C ILE A 35 -9.26 2.89 10.17
N GLU A 36 -8.91 4.04 10.74
CA GLU A 36 -9.76 4.75 11.70
C GLU A 36 -11.12 5.13 11.11
N ARG A 37 -11.12 5.59 9.86
CA ARG A 37 -12.33 6.01 9.15
C ARG A 37 -12.99 4.89 8.35
N HIS A 38 -12.37 3.71 8.29
CA HIS A 38 -12.80 2.59 7.44
C HIS A 38 -13.05 3.00 5.98
N THR A 39 -12.14 3.80 5.40
CA THR A 39 -12.30 4.34 4.04
C THR A 39 -11.14 3.97 3.14
N LEU A 40 -11.44 3.77 1.86
CA LEU A 40 -10.46 3.72 0.78
C LEU A 40 -10.00 5.15 0.49
N VAL A 41 -8.72 5.44 0.75
CA VAL A 41 -8.13 6.77 0.52
C VAL A 41 -7.81 6.95 -0.97
N THR A 42 -7.13 5.96 -1.55
CA THR A 42 -6.79 5.97 -2.98
C THR A 42 -6.54 4.57 -3.51
N THR A 43 -6.74 4.42 -4.82
CA THR A 43 -6.36 3.23 -5.59
C THR A 43 -5.36 3.64 -6.66
N ILE A 44 -4.37 2.79 -6.90
CA ILE A 44 -3.36 2.95 -7.95
C ILE A 44 -3.45 1.68 -8.81
N ASP A 45 -4.27 1.74 -9.86
CA ASP A 45 -4.69 0.56 -10.65
C ASP A 45 -3.60 -0.02 -11.56
N ALA A 46 -2.51 0.72 -11.80
CA ALA A 46 -1.41 0.33 -12.69
C ALA A 46 -0.04 0.61 -12.08
N ALA A 47 0.16 0.23 -10.81
CA ALA A 47 1.47 0.35 -10.17
C ALA A 47 2.47 -0.64 -10.77
N HIS A 48 2.00 -1.86 -11.06
CA HIS A 48 2.73 -2.92 -11.72
C HIS A 48 1.80 -3.65 -12.71
N ARG A 49 2.37 -4.43 -13.62
CA ARG A 49 1.65 -5.33 -14.56
C ARG A 49 1.41 -6.71 -13.95
N GLY A 50 2.09 -7.02 -12.84
CA GLY A 50 2.06 -8.31 -12.17
C GLY A 50 1.89 -8.22 -10.65
N THR A 51 2.13 -9.34 -9.98
CA THR A 51 1.97 -9.47 -8.52
C THR A 51 2.88 -8.51 -7.78
N ILE A 52 2.34 -7.77 -6.83
CA ILE A 52 3.14 -6.95 -5.93
C ILE A 52 3.61 -7.81 -4.77
N HIS A 53 4.92 -8.05 -4.69
CA HIS A 53 5.49 -8.93 -3.66
C HIS A 53 5.70 -8.20 -2.34
N GLN A 54 6.05 -6.91 -2.38
CA GLN A 54 6.29 -6.14 -1.18
C GLN A 54 5.95 -4.66 -1.36
N VAL A 55 5.57 -4.04 -0.25
CA VAL A 55 5.28 -2.61 -0.12
C VAL A 55 5.93 -2.05 1.15
N ALA A 56 6.42 -0.82 1.08
CA ALA A 56 7.07 -0.16 2.21
C ALA A 56 6.79 1.34 2.22
N PHE A 57 6.36 1.86 3.38
CA PHE A 57 6.31 3.30 3.61
C PHE A 57 7.73 3.86 3.79
N ALA A 58 7.98 5.01 3.17
CA ALA A 58 9.17 5.80 3.46
C ALA A 58 9.06 6.45 4.84
N ASN A 59 10.21 6.77 5.43
CA ASN A 59 10.26 7.40 6.76
C ASN A 59 9.61 8.78 6.84
N ASP A 60 9.39 9.44 5.69
CA ASP A 60 8.71 10.72 5.62
C ASP A 60 7.17 10.63 5.71
N GLY A 61 6.60 9.41 5.73
CA GLY A 61 5.15 9.18 5.78
C GLY A 61 4.38 9.65 4.53
N LYS A 62 5.09 10.08 3.47
CA LYS A 62 4.50 10.65 2.25
C LYS A 62 4.74 9.79 1.03
N ARG A 63 5.78 8.96 1.04
CA ARG A 63 6.16 8.09 -0.08
C ARG A 63 5.99 6.62 0.25
N VAL A 64 5.77 5.83 -0.79
CA VAL A 64 5.66 4.37 -0.74
C VAL A 64 6.55 3.80 -1.84
N ALA A 65 7.24 2.70 -1.54
CA ALA A 65 7.88 1.85 -2.52
C ALA A 65 7.08 0.55 -2.67
N SER A 66 6.94 0.08 -3.92
CA SER A 66 6.41 -1.23 -4.26
C SER A 66 7.42 -1.98 -5.13
N CYS A 67 7.40 -3.32 -5.06
CA CYS A 67 8.19 -4.14 -5.98
C CYS A 67 7.36 -5.29 -6.56
N SER A 68 7.65 -5.60 -7.81
CA SER A 68 7.14 -6.72 -8.59
C SER A 68 8.28 -7.29 -9.44
N GLU A 69 8.07 -8.45 -10.04
CA GLU A 69 9.01 -9.14 -10.93
C GLU A 69 8.95 -8.63 -12.40
N ASP A 70 8.17 -7.58 -12.66
CA ASP A 70 7.79 -7.09 -14.00
C ASP A 70 8.75 -6.10 -14.67
#